data_AF-A0AAV4J5A0-F1
#
_entry.id   AF-A0AAV4J5A0-F1
#
_cell.length_a   1.000
_cell.length_b   1.000
_cell.length_c   1.000
_cell.angle_alpha   90.00
_cell.angle_beta   90.00
_cell.angle_gamma   90.00
#
_symmetry.space_group_name_H-M   'P 1'
#
loop_
_entity.id
_entity.type
_entity.pdbx_description
1 polymer ?
#
loop_
_entity_poly.entity_id
_entity_poly.type
_entity_poly.pdbx_seq_one_letter_code
_entity_poly.pdbx_strand_id
1 'polypeptide(L)'
;MRIFLKILDEQEPQFIAEQNIQYTIIPMGVQSLKVLAELPIIVVLMYQMYKQQVQNDIVDFIPLIMNTITLQPSLPHRTNPAFNKEVFVDFIAAQIKTLTFLAFIMKMYQGAVNNHPQQMVQGLLGLMTLCPPEVAHLRKDLLISARYILTTDFKNRFVPVIEKLFDDNILIGSGWTTHESLRPLAYSTLADLVHHVRNNLSLSDLSLAVNLFSKTVHDDSLPSTIQTMSCKLLLSLVDCIRTKSDQESGNGRELLLRISEVFVIKFKTIAKVQLPLLLSKCKPTNDPAKMAETKAATPPPSNAQLAQQLIASGDGKLPDSIKDEKLHLLYTTSVETKDKEEKVVLSPFLFLFFF
;
A
#
# COMPACT_ATOMS: atom_id res chain seq x y z
N MET A 1 -3.57 29.09 -1.86
CA MET A 1 -2.17 29.51 -2.18
C MET A 1 -1.70 30.79 -1.49
N ARG A 2 -2.56 31.76 -1.14
CA ARG A 2 -2.19 32.96 -0.34
C ARG A 2 -1.59 32.67 1.06
N ILE A 3 -1.73 31.42 1.54
CA ILE A 3 -1.22 30.94 2.82
C ILE A 3 0.31 30.76 2.80
N PHE A 4 0.90 30.33 1.68
CA PHE A 4 2.34 30.06 1.61
C PHE A 4 3.20 31.32 1.56
N LEU A 5 2.69 32.40 0.96
CA LEU A 5 3.38 33.69 0.92
C LEU A 5 3.27 34.47 2.23
N LYS A 6 2.18 34.30 2.98
CA LYS A 6 1.97 35.00 4.26
C LYS A 6 2.81 34.47 5.43
N ILE A 7 3.33 33.25 5.33
CA ILE A 7 4.17 32.65 6.39
C ILE A 7 5.63 33.17 6.31
N LEU A 8 6.02 33.81 5.20
CA LEU A 8 7.40 34.28 4.97
C LEU A 8 7.59 35.80 5.10
N ASP A 9 6.52 36.60 5.26
CA ASP A 9 6.60 38.05 5.00
C ASP A 9 5.79 38.96 5.95
N GLU A 10 5.80 38.74 7.26
CA GLU A 10 5.34 39.82 8.17
C GLU A 10 6.38 40.11 9.26
N GLN A 11 7.11 41.21 8.99
CA GLN A 11 7.89 42.01 9.93
C GLN A 11 7.05 42.43 11.14
N GLU A 12 7.70 42.57 12.30
CA GLU A 12 7.13 43.11 13.54
C GLU A 12 6.32 44.40 13.32
N PRO A 13 5.18 44.54 14.02
CA PRO A 13 4.70 45.85 14.46
C PRO A 13 4.75 45.99 15.97
N GLN A 14 5.12 47.20 16.36
CA GLN A 14 5.36 47.70 17.72
C GLN A 14 4.17 47.47 18.66
N PHE A 15 4.52 47.01 19.87
CA PHE A 15 3.63 46.93 21.03
C PHE A 15 3.09 48.32 21.40
N ILE A 16 1.78 48.52 21.27
CA ILE A 16 1.03 49.46 22.11
C ILE A 16 0.15 48.60 23.00
N ALA A 17 0.46 48.62 24.29
CA ALA A 17 -0.34 48.02 25.33
C ALA A 17 -1.69 48.74 25.40
N GLU A 18 -2.80 48.01 25.31
CA GLU A 18 -3.91 48.05 26.28
C GLU A 18 -5.11 47.19 25.82
N GLN A 19 -5.69 46.51 26.82
CA GLN A 19 -6.98 45.80 26.83
C GLN A 19 -6.99 44.32 26.43
N ASN A 20 -7.16 43.51 27.47
CA ASN A 20 -7.31 42.07 27.48
C ASN A 20 -8.69 41.67 26.94
N ILE A 21 -8.91 41.82 25.63
CA ILE A 21 -10.04 41.23 24.92
C ILE A 21 -9.58 39.87 24.41
N GLN A 22 -10.02 38.79 25.05
CA GLN A 22 -9.81 37.44 24.56
C GLN A 22 -10.67 37.22 23.31
N TYR A 23 -10.12 37.55 22.14
CA TYR A 23 -10.74 37.23 20.86
C TYR A 23 -10.72 35.71 20.67
N THR A 24 -11.88 35.05 20.73
CA THR A 24 -12.05 33.73 20.12
C THR A 24 -12.03 33.92 18.61
N ILE A 25 -10.83 33.99 18.03
CA ILE A 25 -10.66 33.96 16.57
C ILE A 25 -11.14 32.57 16.14
N ILE A 26 -12.33 32.49 15.56
CA ILE A 26 -12.76 31.28 14.84
C ILE A 26 -11.86 31.22 13.60
N PRO A 27 -10.86 30.33 13.54
CA PRO A 27 -10.00 30.27 12.38
C PRO A 27 -10.87 29.89 11.18
N MET A 28 -10.70 30.63 10.09
CA MET A 28 -11.42 30.33 8.85
C MET A 28 -11.15 28.87 8.47
N GLY A 29 -12.17 28.11 8.06
CA GLY A 29 -12.00 26.69 7.71
C GLY A 29 -10.90 26.42 6.67
N VAL A 30 -10.59 27.41 5.83
CA VAL A 30 -9.47 27.40 4.86
C VAL A 30 -8.07 27.32 5.50
N GLN A 31 -7.96 27.57 6.80
CA GLN A 31 -6.71 27.47 7.58
C GLN A 31 -6.64 26.15 8.38
N SER A 32 -7.66 25.29 8.31
CA SER A 32 -7.70 24.04 9.07
C SER A 32 -7.12 22.88 8.25
N LEU A 33 -6.08 22.23 8.79
CA LEU A 33 -5.52 21.00 8.22
C LEU A 33 -6.53 19.86 8.21
N LYS A 34 -7.47 19.85 9.15
CA LYS A 34 -8.55 18.85 9.20
C LYS A 34 -9.52 19.02 8.04
N VAL A 35 -9.80 20.26 7.63
CA VAL A 35 -10.61 20.53 6.43
C VAL A 35 -9.83 20.15 5.17
N LEU A 36 -8.53 20.46 5.12
CA LEU A 36 -7.65 20.07 4.01
C LEU A 36 -7.61 18.54 3.82
N ALA A 37 -7.60 17.78 4.91
CA ALA A 37 -7.65 16.32 4.89
C ALA A 37 -8.95 15.77 4.26
N GLU A 38 -10.07 16.51 4.33
CA GLU A 38 -11.36 16.09 3.74
C GLU A 38 -11.55 16.56 2.29
N LEU A 39 -10.74 17.51 1.81
CA LEU A 39 -10.83 18.03 0.43
C LEU A 39 -10.79 16.95 -0.65
N PRO A 40 -9.92 15.92 -0.58
CA PRO A 40 -9.87 14.93 -1.65
C PRO A 40 -11.18 14.13 -1.78
N ILE A 41 -11.86 13.85 -0.67
CA ILE A 41 -13.17 13.18 -0.68
C ILE A 41 -14.22 14.08 -1.33
N ILE A 42 -14.22 15.37 -0.98
CA ILE A 42 -15.15 16.36 -1.55
C ILE A 42 -14.93 16.48 -3.07
N VAL A 43 -13.68 16.50 -3.53
CA VAL A 43 -13.37 16.55 -4.98
C VAL A 43 -13.85 15.30 -5.69
N VAL A 44 -13.68 14.11 -5.10
CA VAL A 44 -14.22 12.86 -5.66
C VAL A 44 -15.75 12.90 -5.77
N LEU A 45 -16.43 13.39 -4.73
CA LEU A 45 -17.89 13.55 -4.74
C LEU A 45 -18.34 14.54 -5.84
N MET A 46 -17.67 15.68 -5.95
CA MET A 46 -17.95 16.68 -6.99
C MET A 46 -17.71 16.10 -8.39
N TYR A 47 -16.67 15.29 -8.57
CA TYR A 47 -16.41 14.60 -9.82
C TYR A 47 -17.51 13.58 -10.18
N GLN A 48 -18.05 12.87 -9.19
CA GLN A 48 -19.17 11.93 -9.39
C GLN A 48 -20.45 12.67 -9.82
N MET A 49 -20.72 13.84 -9.25
CA MET A 49 -21.94 14.61 -9.55
C MET A 49 -21.85 15.45 -10.83
N TYR A 50 -20.67 16.01 -11.13
CA TYR A 50 -20.47 17.02 -12.17
C TYR A 50 -19.26 16.74 -13.08
N LYS A 51 -19.12 15.49 -13.53
CA LYS A 51 -17.96 14.97 -14.29
C LYS A 51 -17.42 15.92 -15.36
N GLN A 52 -18.28 16.46 -16.24
CA GLN A 52 -17.84 17.29 -17.36
C GLN A 52 -17.25 18.65 -16.92
N GLN A 53 -17.77 19.24 -15.85
CA GLN A 53 -17.31 20.55 -15.38
C GLN A 53 -16.00 20.43 -14.59
N VAL A 54 -15.86 19.37 -13.80
CA VAL A 54 -14.74 19.18 -12.85
C VAL A 54 -13.51 18.56 -13.52
N GLN A 55 -13.65 17.93 -14.70
CA GLN A 55 -12.53 17.28 -15.39
C GLN A 55 -11.36 18.22 -15.70
N ASN A 56 -11.64 19.44 -16.14
CA ASN A 56 -10.62 20.44 -16.44
C ASN A 56 -9.96 20.97 -15.17
N ASP A 57 -10.77 21.25 -14.14
CA ASP A 57 -10.27 21.74 -12.85
C ASP A 57 -9.30 20.73 -12.21
N ILE A 58 -9.57 19.42 -12.29
CA ILE A 58 -8.68 18.37 -11.75
C ILE A 58 -7.27 18.44 -12.35
N VAL A 59 -7.14 18.76 -13.64
CA VAL A 59 -5.83 18.88 -14.29
C VAL A 59 -5.03 20.01 -13.65
N ASP A 60 -5.68 21.14 -13.35
CA ASP A 60 -5.06 22.29 -12.68
C ASP A 60 -4.74 22.01 -11.20
N PHE A 61 -5.44 21.07 -10.56
CA PHE A 61 -5.13 20.62 -9.20
C PHE A 61 -3.86 19.75 -9.11
N ILE A 62 -3.49 19.00 -10.16
CA ILE A 62 -2.36 18.05 -10.10
C ILE A 62 -1.04 18.74 -9.70
N PRO A 63 -0.61 19.85 -10.32
CA PRO A 63 0.62 20.54 -9.92
C PRO A 63 0.57 21.03 -8.45
N LEU A 64 -0.60 21.43 -7.96
CA LEU A 64 -0.78 21.86 -6.58
C LEU A 64 -0.62 20.71 -5.60
N ILE A 65 -1.12 19.52 -5.96
CA ILE A 65 -0.91 18.30 -5.19
C ILE A 65 0.58 17.96 -5.16
N MET A 66 1.26 18.00 -6.31
CA MET A 66 2.70 17.72 -6.41
C MET A 66 3.53 18.64 -5.52
N ASN A 67 3.23 19.93 -5.52
CA ASN A 67 3.88 20.86 -4.61
C ASN A 67 3.59 20.47 -3.14
N THR A 68 2.31 20.23 -2.81
CA THR A 68 1.87 19.92 -1.44
C THR A 68 2.56 18.68 -0.87
N ILE A 69 2.71 17.59 -1.63
CA ILE A 69 3.38 16.37 -1.15
C ILE A 69 4.89 16.54 -0.95
N THR A 70 5.51 17.52 -1.63
CA THR A 70 6.95 17.81 -1.49
C THR A 70 7.25 18.76 -0.34
N LEU A 71 6.24 19.38 0.26
CA LEU A 71 6.43 20.26 1.40
C LEU A 71 6.94 19.48 2.59
N GLN A 72 8.06 19.93 3.14
CA GLN A 72 8.65 19.35 4.34
C GLN A 72 8.97 20.50 5.30
N PRO A 73 8.70 20.35 6.61
CA PRO A 73 9.16 21.32 7.57
C PRO A 73 10.69 21.35 7.58
N SER A 74 11.27 22.54 7.64
CA SER A 74 12.73 22.68 7.70
C SER A 74 13.27 22.02 8.98
N LEU A 75 14.44 21.37 8.88
CA LEU A 75 15.15 20.74 10.00
C LEU A 75 15.20 21.62 11.28
N PRO A 76 15.55 22.92 11.21
CA PRO A 76 15.60 23.78 12.40
C PRO A 76 14.23 24.00 13.08
N HIS A 77 13.12 23.95 12.33
CA HIS A 77 11.79 24.04 12.92
C HIS A 77 11.38 22.75 13.64
N ARG A 78 11.88 21.59 13.20
CA ARG A 78 11.61 20.29 13.82
C ARG A 78 12.35 20.11 15.15
N THR A 79 13.49 20.78 15.31
CA THR A 79 14.29 20.78 16.55
C THR A 79 13.83 21.82 17.56
N ASN A 80 12.93 22.72 17.18
CA ASN A 80 12.44 23.76 18.09
C ASN A 80 11.55 23.14 19.19
N PRO A 81 11.79 23.42 20.48
CA PRO A 81 10.94 22.93 21.57
C PRO A 81 9.47 23.38 21.47
N ALA A 82 9.16 24.44 20.72
CA ALA A 82 7.79 24.89 20.42
C ALA A 82 7.13 24.12 19.26
N PHE A 83 7.78 23.09 18.71
CA PHE A 83 7.23 22.31 17.61
C PHE A 83 5.99 21.51 18.06
N ASN A 84 4.84 21.90 17.53
CA ASN A 84 3.60 21.19 17.78
C ASN A 84 3.55 19.88 16.97
N LYS A 85 3.84 18.77 17.64
CA LYS A 85 3.82 17.43 17.04
C LYS A 85 2.44 17.03 16.52
N GLU A 86 1.36 17.46 17.17
CA GLU A 86 -0.01 17.12 16.75
C GLU A 86 -0.35 17.79 15.42
N VAL A 87 -0.02 19.07 15.27
CA VAL A 87 -0.21 19.80 14.01
C VAL A 87 0.63 19.19 12.88
N PHE A 88 1.83 18.71 13.20
CA PHE A 88 2.65 18.00 12.23
C PHE A 88 2.04 16.66 11.80
N VAL A 89 1.50 15.88 12.74
CA VAL A 89 0.77 14.64 12.43
C VAL A 89 -0.43 14.95 11.54
N ASP A 90 -1.23 15.96 11.87
CA ASP A 90 -2.37 16.40 11.06
C ASP A 90 -1.94 16.86 9.65
N PHE A 91 -0.78 17.52 9.54
CA PHE A 91 -0.21 17.93 8.26
C PHE A 91 0.21 16.73 7.40
N ILE A 92 0.94 15.77 7.99
CA ILE A 92 1.33 14.53 7.30
C ILE A 92 0.09 13.74 6.88
N ALA A 93 -0.93 13.66 7.74
CA ALA A 93 -2.20 13.00 7.42
C ALA A 93 -2.89 13.65 6.20
N ALA A 94 -2.94 14.98 6.16
CA ALA A 94 -3.49 15.71 5.01
C ALA A 94 -2.69 15.45 3.72
N GLN A 95 -1.35 15.43 3.80
CA GLN A 95 -0.48 15.10 2.65
C GLN A 95 -0.72 13.67 2.15
N ILE A 96 -0.81 12.69 3.06
CA ILE A 96 -1.07 11.29 2.72
C ILE A 96 -2.44 11.18 2.04
N LYS A 97 -3.52 11.75 2.58
CA LYS A 97 -4.84 11.72 1.93
C LYS A 97 -4.83 12.37 0.54
N THR A 98 -4.08 13.46 0.38
CA THR A 98 -3.92 14.12 -0.92
C THR A 98 -3.16 13.22 -1.92
N LEU A 99 -2.12 12.53 -1.46
CA LEU A 99 -1.41 11.53 -2.26
C LEU A 99 -2.29 10.32 -2.61
N THR A 100 -3.13 9.84 -1.70
CA THR A 100 -4.10 8.77 -1.94
C THR A 100 -5.04 9.15 -3.07
N PHE A 101 -5.54 10.39 -3.05
CA PHE A 101 -6.37 10.91 -4.14
C PHE A 101 -5.62 11.00 -5.46
N LEU A 102 -4.37 11.48 -5.44
CA LEU A 102 -3.55 11.49 -6.65
C LEU A 102 -3.34 10.07 -7.21
N ALA A 103 -3.06 9.09 -6.35
CA ALA A 103 -2.90 7.69 -6.73
C ALA A 103 -4.18 7.13 -7.39
N PHE A 104 -5.35 7.54 -6.90
CA PHE A 104 -6.65 7.17 -7.46
C PHE A 104 -6.84 7.71 -8.88
N ILE A 105 -6.60 9.01 -9.10
CA ILE A 105 -6.80 9.64 -10.42
C ILE A 105 -5.63 9.39 -11.40
N MET A 106 -4.51 8.85 -10.92
CA MET A 106 -3.25 8.72 -11.67
C MET A 106 -3.42 8.04 -13.03
N LYS A 107 -4.26 6.98 -13.10
CA LYS A 107 -4.51 6.24 -14.35
C LYS A 107 -5.27 7.06 -15.38
N MET A 108 -6.13 7.99 -14.95
CA MET A 108 -6.94 8.81 -15.86
C MET A 108 -6.15 10.02 -16.39
N TYR A 109 -5.23 10.56 -15.58
CA TYR A 109 -4.51 11.80 -15.88
C TYR A 109 -2.99 11.58 -16.01
N GLN A 110 -2.58 10.48 -16.63
CA GLN A 110 -1.16 10.12 -16.76
C GLN A 110 -0.32 11.22 -17.41
N GLY A 111 -0.84 11.92 -18.42
CA GLY A 111 -0.12 12.99 -19.10
C GLY A 111 0.27 14.14 -18.16
N ALA A 112 -0.68 14.63 -17.37
CA ALA A 112 -0.45 15.73 -16.43
C ALA A 112 0.50 15.34 -15.28
N VAL A 113 0.38 14.10 -14.78
CA VAL A 113 1.25 13.56 -13.73
C VAL A 113 2.69 13.37 -14.24
N ASN A 114 2.86 12.90 -15.48
CA ASN A 114 4.18 12.70 -16.09
C ASN A 114 4.95 14.00 -16.38
N ASN A 115 4.30 15.17 -16.28
CA ASN A 115 4.98 16.47 -16.36
C ASN A 115 5.77 16.81 -15.09
N HIS A 116 5.48 16.15 -13.96
CA HIS A 116 6.10 16.44 -12.66
C HIS A 116 6.69 15.19 -11.98
N PRO A 117 7.54 14.39 -12.67
CA PRO A 117 7.90 13.07 -12.19
C PRO A 117 8.82 13.11 -10.97
N GLN A 118 9.74 14.08 -10.92
CA GLN A 118 10.69 14.22 -9.81
C GLN A 118 10.00 14.61 -8.50
N GLN A 119 9.05 15.55 -8.55
CA GLN A 119 8.27 15.97 -7.39
C GLN A 119 7.46 14.81 -6.80
N MET A 120 6.87 13.98 -7.66
CA MET A 120 6.13 12.80 -7.21
C MET A 120 7.01 11.78 -6.47
N VAL A 121 8.17 11.44 -7.04
CA VAL A 121 9.11 10.50 -6.44
C VAL A 121 9.67 11.06 -5.11
N GLN A 122 10.06 12.33 -5.11
CA GLN A 122 10.55 13.01 -3.91
C GLN A 122 9.48 13.13 -2.82
N GLY A 123 8.25 13.46 -3.21
CA GLY A 123 7.11 13.58 -2.30
C GLY A 123 6.78 12.24 -1.64
N LEU A 124 6.63 11.17 -2.43
CA LEU A 124 6.35 9.84 -1.88
C LEU A 124 7.47 9.40 -0.92
N LEU A 125 8.73 9.48 -1.35
CA LEU A 125 9.86 9.03 -0.52
C LEU A 125 10.07 9.91 0.72
N GLY A 126 9.83 11.22 0.57
CA GLY A 126 9.83 12.18 1.67
C GLY A 126 8.79 11.82 2.73
N LEU A 127 7.55 11.54 2.32
CA LEU A 127 6.49 11.09 3.20
C LEU A 127 6.83 9.74 3.87
N MET A 128 7.43 8.81 3.13
CA MET A 128 7.91 7.53 3.68
C MET A 128 9.03 7.72 4.72
N THR A 129 9.82 8.78 4.62
CA THR A 129 10.89 9.06 5.61
C THR A 129 10.36 9.86 6.81
N LEU A 130 9.40 10.75 6.57
CA LEU A 130 8.91 11.71 7.57
C LEU A 130 7.73 11.20 8.41
N CYS A 131 7.05 10.14 7.96
CA CYS A 131 5.88 9.61 8.64
C CYS A 131 6.18 9.29 10.12
N PRO A 132 5.39 9.83 11.07
CA PRO A 132 5.60 9.59 12.49
C PRO A 132 5.36 8.10 12.84
N PRO A 133 6.28 7.45 13.58
CA PRO A 133 6.15 6.04 13.96
C PRO A 133 5.03 5.77 14.96
N GLU A 134 4.54 6.79 15.66
CA GLU A 134 3.47 6.69 16.65
C GLU A 134 2.11 6.36 16.01
N VAL A 135 1.94 6.70 14.73
CA VAL A 135 0.64 6.68 14.04
C VAL A 135 0.61 5.61 12.95
N ALA A 136 0.39 4.36 13.37
CA ALA A 136 0.47 3.20 12.48
C ALA A 136 -0.53 3.21 11.30
N HIS A 137 -1.71 3.80 11.48
CA HIS A 137 -2.73 3.86 10.42
C HIS A 137 -2.30 4.75 9.25
N LEU A 138 -1.68 5.90 9.51
CA LEU A 138 -1.16 6.77 8.45
C LEU A 138 -0.11 6.06 7.59
N ARG A 139 0.75 5.26 8.23
CA ARG A 139 1.75 4.44 7.55
C ARG A 139 1.12 3.41 6.62
N LYS A 140 0.03 2.78 7.07
CA LYS A 140 -0.75 1.83 6.27
C LYS A 140 -1.32 2.51 5.03
N ASP A 141 -1.98 3.66 5.18
CA ASP A 141 -2.62 4.38 4.08
C ASP A 141 -1.60 4.88 3.05
N LEU A 142 -0.46 5.35 3.54
CA LEU A 142 0.67 5.73 2.70
C LEU A 142 1.21 4.54 1.90
N LEU A 143 1.39 3.37 2.53
CA LEU A 143 1.89 2.17 1.85
C LEU A 143 0.89 1.65 0.80
N ILE A 144 -0.41 1.72 1.09
CA ILE A 144 -1.46 1.38 0.11
C ILE A 144 -1.40 2.33 -1.09
N SER A 145 -1.26 3.64 -0.83
CA SER A 145 -1.13 4.65 -1.89
C SER A 145 0.13 4.43 -2.73
N ALA A 146 1.26 4.15 -2.07
CA ALA A 146 2.51 3.79 -2.72
C ALA A 146 2.32 2.57 -3.63
N ARG A 147 1.65 1.52 -3.16
CA ARG A 147 1.34 0.33 -3.97
C ARG A 147 0.58 0.68 -5.24
N TYR A 148 -0.48 1.49 -5.14
CA TYR A 148 -1.24 1.91 -6.30
C TYR A 148 -0.37 2.64 -7.32
N ILE A 149 0.45 3.60 -6.86
CA ILE A 149 1.37 4.36 -7.70
C ILE A 149 2.38 3.43 -8.39
N LEU A 150 3.02 2.55 -7.63
CA LEU A 150 4.06 1.62 -8.10
C LEU A 150 3.52 0.50 -9.01
N THR A 151 2.21 0.27 -9.03
CA THR A 151 1.57 -0.68 -9.96
C THR A 151 1.32 -0.05 -11.33
N THR A 152 1.28 1.28 -11.43
CA THR A 152 1.12 1.99 -12.71
C THR A 152 2.39 1.97 -13.57
N ASP A 153 2.34 2.54 -14.77
CA ASP A 153 3.52 2.71 -15.65
C ASP A 153 4.52 3.73 -15.12
N PHE A 154 4.13 4.50 -14.11
CA PHE A 154 5.00 5.43 -13.41
C PHE A 154 6.12 4.74 -12.61
N LYS A 155 6.01 3.43 -12.35
CA LYS A 155 7.03 2.60 -11.68
C LYS A 155 8.46 2.77 -12.23
N ASN A 156 8.60 3.01 -13.54
CA ASN A 156 9.91 3.18 -14.16
C ASN A 156 10.64 4.45 -13.68
N ARG A 157 9.90 5.46 -13.18
CA ARG A 157 10.49 6.68 -12.61
C ARG A 157 11.12 6.44 -11.23
N PHE A 158 10.77 5.34 -10.55
CA PHE A 158 11.34 4.97 -9.25
C PHE A 158 12.62 4.14 -9.34
N VAL A 159 12.99 3.65 -10.53
CA VAL A 159 14.21 2.84 -10.74
C VAL A 159 15.48 3.53 -10.19
N PRO A 160 15.75 4.84 -10.44
CA PRO A 160 16.96 5.49 -9.95
C PRO A 160 17.05 5.64 -8.42
N VAL A 161 15.94 5.45 -7.70
CA VAL A 161 15.87 5.60 -6.24
C VAL A 161 15.43 4.31 -5.55
N ILE A 162 15.44 3.18 -6.27
CA ILE A 162 14.87 1.92 -5.76
C ILE A 162 15.62 1.39 -4.55
N GLU A 163 16.93 1.66 -4.44
CA GLU A 163 17.76 1.29 -3.28
C GLU A 163 17.15 1.80 -1.97
N LYS A 164 16.57 3.01 -1.99
CA LYS A 164 15.93 3.60 -0.80
C LYS A 164 14.60 2.92 -0.45
N LEU A 165 13.93 2.30 -1.43
CA LEU A 165 12.72 1.49 -1.19
C LEU A 165 13.06 0.09 -0.64
N PHE A 166 14.30 -0.37 -0.80
CA PHE A 166 14.78 -1.64 -0.22
C PHE A 166 15.18 -1.52 1.26
N ASP A 167 15.24 -0.31 1.81
CA ASP A 167 15.47 -0.10 3.24
C ASP A 167 14.17 -0.30 4.04
N ASP A 168 14.16 -1.33 4.89
CA ASP A 168 13.03 -1.64 5.78
C ASP A 168 12.67 -0.45 6.70
N ASN A 169 13.66 0.36 7.10
CA ASN A 169 13.43 1.53 7.95
C ASN A 169 12.64 2.62 7.21
N ILE A 170 12.86 2.77 5.91
CA ILE A 170 12.14 3.74 5.08
C ILE A 170 10.77 3.17 4.69
N LEU A 171 10.72 1.91 4.26
CA LEU A 171 9.51 1.29 3.74
C LEU A 171 8.46 1.04 4.84
N ILE A 172 8.88 0.52 6.00
CA ILE A 172 7.98 0.10 7.07
C ILE A 172 8.05 1.09 8.24
N GLY A 173 9.24 1.62 8.56
CA GLY A 173 9.45 2.52 9.69
C GLY A 173 9.89 1.81 10.96
N SER A 174 10.22 2.59 11.98
CA SER A 174 10.70 2.11 13.29
C SER A 174 9.58 1.69 14.25
N GLY A 175 8.31 1.85 13.86
CA GLY A 175 7.16 1.51 14.70
C GLY A 175 6.99 0.00 14.83
N TRP A 176 6.83 -0.50 16.06
CA TRP A 176 6.66 -1.93 16.31
C TRP A 176 5.33 -2.46 15.72
N THR A 177 4.22 -1.75 15.96
CA THR A 177 2.90 -2.12 15.43
C THR A 177 2.87 -2.12 13.90
N THR A 178 3.54 -1.14 13.28
CA THR A 178 3.67 -1.07 11.81
C THR A 178 4.51 -2.24 11.29
N HIS A 179 5.57 -2.62 12.00
CA HIS A 179 6.42 -3.74 11.62
C HIS A 179 5.68 -5.07 11.60
N GLU A 180 4.87 -5.36 12.61
CA GLU A 180 4.13 -6.63 12.64
C GLU A 180 2.98 -6.68 11.63
N SER A 181 2.25 -5.57 11.46
CA SER A 181 1.03 -5.56 10.64
C SER A 181 1.27 -5.29 9.15
N LEU A 182 2.27 -4.48 8.79
CA LEU A 182 2.45 -4.00 7.41
C LEU A 182 3.49 -4.77 6.60
N ARG A 183 4.36 -5.58 7.23
CA ARG A 183 5.37 -6.39 6.54
C ARG A 183 4.83 -7.20 5.35
N PRO A 184 3.72 -7.95 5.48
CA PRO A 184 3.16 -8.69 4.35
C PRO A 184 2.79 -7.80 3.16
N LEU A 185 2.17 -6.64 3.42
CA LEU A 185 1.77 -5.68 2.39
C LEU A 185 3.00 -5.02 1.73
N ALA A 186 3.99 -4.65 2.55
CA ALA A 186 5.22 -4.00 2.10
C ALA A 186 6.03 -4.92 1.17
N TYR A 187 6.32 -6.15 1.62
CA TYR A 187 7.09 -7.10 0.82
C TYR A 187 6.33 -7.58 -0.42
N SER A 188 5.01 -7.72 -0.36
CA SER A 188 4.21 -8.00 -1.57
C SER A 188 4.30 -6.86 -2.58
N THR A 189 4.17 -5.61 -2.13
CA THR A 189 4.26 -4.43 -3.00
C THR A 189 5.64 -4.30 -3.63
N LEU A 190 6.69 -4.52 -2.84
CA LEU A 190 8.06 -4.43 -3.31
C LEU A 190 8.40 -5.57 -4.29
N ALA A 191 7.90 -6.78 -4.04
CA ALA A 191 8.09 -7.89 -4.94
C ALA A 191 7.41 -7.66 -6.29
N ASP A 192 6.17 -7.15 -6.27
CA ASP A 192 5.47 -6.75 -7.49
C ASP A 192 6.28 -5.69 -8.25
N LEU A 193 6.79 -4.66 -7.57
CA LEU A 193 7.64 -3.64 -8.20
C LEU A 193 8.87 -4.26 -8.86
N VAL A 194 9.69 -4.99 -8.10
CA VAL A 194 10.93 -5.61 -8.58
C VAL A 194 10.66 -6.54 -9.75
N HIS A 195 9.59 -7.34 -9.67
CA HIS A 195 9.20 -8.23 -10.77
C HIS A 195 8.97 -7.46 -12.07
N HIS A 196 8.25 -6.33 -12.01
CA HIS A 196 7.92 -5.54 -13.19
C HIS A 196 9.10 -4.71 -13.72
N VAL A 197 9.96 -4.19 -12.84
CA VAL A 197 11.08 -3.34 -13.26
C VAL A 197 12.39 -4.09 -13.48
N ARG A 198 12.45 -5.41 -13.23
CA ARG A 198 13.69 -6.22 -13.24
C ARG A 198 14.62 -5.96 -14.44
N ASN A 199 14.07 -5.80 -15.65
CA ASN A 199 14.86 -5.59 -16.86
C ASN A 199 15.61 -4.24 -16.89
N ASN A 200 15.09 -3.25 -16.16
CA ASN A 200 15.64 -1.91 -16.06
C ASN A 200 16.58 -1.74 -14.85
N LEU A 201 16.68 -2.75 -13.97
CA LEU A 201 17.55 -2.72 -12.81
C LEU A 201 19.01 -2.99 -13.20
N SER A 202 19.93 -2.38 -12.45
CA SER A 202 21.36 -2.66 -12.51
C SER A 202 21.69 -3.95 -11.75
N LEU A 203 22.88 -4.52 -11.97
CA LEU A 203 23.30 -5.72 -11.24
C LEU A 203 23.44 -5.47 -9.72
N SER A 204 23.81 -4.24 -9.30
CA SER A 204 23.88 -3.86 -7.88
C SER A 204 22.49 -3.83 -7.23
N ASP A 205 21.50 -3.24 -7.90
CA ASP A 205 20.11 -3.21 -7.41
C ASP A 205 19.52 -4.63 -7.31
N LEU A 206 19.80 -5.47 -8.30
CA LEU A 206 19.40 -6.88 -8.28
C LEU A 206 20.04 -7.62 -7.10
N SER A 207 21.30 -7.35 -6.78
CA SER A 207 21.95 -7.93 -5.61
C SER A 207 21.25 -7.52 -4.30
N LEU A 208 20.85 -6.26 -4.16
CA LEU A 208 20.13 -5.78 -2.98
C LEU A 208 18.76 -6.46 -2.87
N ALA A 209 18.02 -6.54 -3.98
CA ALA A 209 16.74 -7.24 -4.04
C ALA A 209 16.89 -8.72 -3.64
N VAL A 210 17.87 -9.43 -4.20
CA VAL A 210 18.15 -10.84 -3.84
C VAL A 210 18.42 -10.96 -2.35
N ASN A 211 19.27 -10.11 -1.78
CA ASN A 211 19.59 -10.16 -0.35
C ASN A 211 18.36 -9.92 0.54
N LEU A 212 17.49 -8.96 0.17
CA LEU A 212 16.27 -8.67 0.90
C LEU A 212 15.30 -9.86 0.87
N PHE A 213 14.94 -10.34 -0.32
CA PHE A 213 13.98 -11.45 -0.45
C PHE A 213 14.53 -12.78 0.06
N SER A 214 15.86 -12.97 0.06
CA SER A 214 16.49 -14.12 0.71
C SER A 214 16.23 -14.13 2.22
N LYS A 215 16.32 -12.97 2.89
CA LYS A 215 15.95 -12.84 4.30
C LYS A 215 14.46 -13.12 4.49
N THR A 216 13.60 -12.59 3.63
CA THR A 216 12.14 -12.80 3.68
C THR A 216 11.74 -14.28 3.53
N VAL A 217 12.45 -15.08 2.72
CA VAL A 217 12.19 -16.52 2.56
C VAL A 217 12.46 -17.31 3.85
N HIS A 218 13.47 -16.89 4.62
CA HIS A 218 13.87 -17.53 5.87
C HIS A 218 13.19 -16.96 7.11
N ASP A 219 12.42 -15.88 6.98
CA ASP A 219 11.69 -15.28 8.09
C ASP A 219 10.41 -16.06 8.39
N ASP A 220 10.45 -16.85 9.46
CA ASP A 220 9.33 -17.68 9.93
C ASP A 220 8.22 -16.86 10.62
N SER A 221 8.43 -15.57 10.91
CA SER A 221 7.37 -14.69 11.43
C SER A 221 6.41 -14.22 10.34
N LEU A 222 6.77 -14.38 9.06
CA LEU A 222 5.92 -14.04 7.93
C LEU A 222 5.04 -15.21 7.48
N PRO A 223 3.84 -14.93 6.91
CA PRO A 223 3.00 -15.98 6.34
C PRO A 223 3.70 -16.77 5.22
N SER A 224 3.42 -18.08 5.14
CA SER A 224 3.95 -18.97 4.09
C SER A 224 3.64 -18.49 2.67
N THR A 225 2.54 -17.76 2.47
CA THR A 225 2.18 -17.13 1.19
C THR A 225 3.23 -16.10 0.74
N ILE A 226 3.73 -15.27 1.65
CA ILE A 226 4.77 -14.27 1.38
C ILE A 226 6.13 -14.93 1.13
N GLN A 227 6.45 -15.99 1.88
CA GLN A 227 7.66 -16.78 1.65
C GLN A 227 7.64 -17.42 0.25
N THR A 228 6.51 -18.03 -0.15
CA THR A 228 6.33 -18.63 -1.47
C THR A 228 6.42 -17.60 -2.60
N MET A 229 5.82 -16.42 -2.40
CA MET A 229 5.91 -15.30 -3.33
C MET A 229 7.37 -14.84 -3.51
N SER A 230 8.12 -14.71 -2.41
CA SER A 230 9.53 -14.33 -2.44
C SER A 230 10.38 -15.38 -3.18
N CYS A 231 10.11 -16.67 -2.98
CA CYS A 231 10.72 -17.75 -3.77
C CYS A 231 10.45 -17.61 -5.28
N LYS A 232 9.20 -17.35 -5.67
CA LYS A 232 8.82 -17.15 -7.08
C LYS A 232 9.54 -15.94 -7.69
N LEU A 233 9.68 -14.86 -6.93
CA LEU A 233 10.43 -13.68 -7.37
C LEU A 233 11.91 -14.01 -7.59
N LEU A 234 12.57 -14.66 -6.62
CA LEU A 234 13.98 -15.04 -6.75
C LEU A 234 14.22 -15.90 -8.00
N LEU A 235 13.33 -16.86 -8.29
CA LEU A 235 13.39 -17.65 -9.53
C LEU A 235 13.22 -16.78 -10.78
N SER A 236 12.28 -15.82 -10.75
CA SER A 236 12.08 -14.88 -11.87
C SER A 236 13.26 -13.95 -12.11
N LEU A 237 14.12 -13.72 -11.11
CA LEU A 237 15.30 -12.87 -11.25
C LEU A 237 16.50 -13.61 -11.87
N VAL A 238 16.53 -14.94 -11.85
CA VAL A 238 17.63 -15.76 -12.38
C VAL A 238 17.95 -15.41 -13.84
N ASP A 239 16.93 -15.38 -14.71
CA ASP A 239 17.12 -15.07 -16.13
C ASP A 239 17.62 -13.64 -16.35
N CYS A 240 17.13 -12.71 -15.53
CA CYS A 240 17.52 -11.30 -15.59
C CYS A 240 18.99 -11.11 -15.16
N ILE A 241 19.37 -11.73 -14.04
CA ILE A 241 20.75 -11.71 -13.52
C ILE A 241 21.71 -12.31 -14.54
N ARG A 242 21.35 -13.43 -15.17
CA ARG A 242 22.16 -14.04 -16.23
C ARG A 242 22.40 -13.06 -17.38
N THR A 243 21.32 -12.49 -17.92
CA THR A 243 21.39 -11.57 -19.06
C THR A 243 22.20 -10.31 -18.74
N LYS A 244 22.02 -9.74 -17.53
CA LYS A 244 22.77 -8.57 -17.08
C LYS A 244 24.24 -8.88 -16.78
N SER A 245 24.53 -10.06 -16.24
CA SER A 245 25.91 -10.51 -15.98
C SER A 245 26.74 -10.61 -17.26
N ASP A 246 26.12 -11.09 -18.34
CA ASP A 246 26.78 -11.19 -19.66
C ASP A 246 27.06 -9.81 -20.27
N GLN A 247 26.21 -8.81 -19.97
CA GLN A 247 26.36 -7.43 -20.45
C GLN A 247 27.36 -6.61 -19.62
N GLU A 248 27.30 -6.72 -18.30
CA GLU A 248 28.04 -5.86 -17.35
C GLU A 248 29.36 -6.51 -16.90
N SER A 249 29.72 -7.71 -17.38
CA SER A 249 30.91 -8.47 -16.94
C SER A 249 30.96 -8.70 -15.41
N GLY A 250 29.81 -8.72 -14.75
CA GLY A 250 29.71 -8.69 -13.29
C GLY A 250 29.64 -10.06 -12.61
N ASN A 251 29.59 -10.06 -11.28
CA ASN A 251 29.52 -11.26 -10.42
C ASN A 251 28.14 -11.97 -10.43
N GLY A 252 27.51 -12.16 -11.60
CA GLY A 252 26.22 -12.85 -11.68
C GLY A 252 26.27 -14.28 -11.13
N ARG A 253 27.41 -14.98 -11.32
CA ARG A 253 27.62 -16.33 -10.76
C ARG A 253 27.47 -16.39 -9.25
N GLU A 254 28.01 -15.41 -8.53
CA GLU A 254 27.96 -15.35 -7.06
C GLU A 254 26.50 -15.16 -6.58
N LEU A 255 25.74 -14.28 -7.26
CA LEU A 255 24.33 -14.08 -6.97
C LEU A 255 23.49 -15.34 -7.21
N LEU A 256 23.73 -16.06 -8.32
CA LEU A 256 23.02 -17.31 -8.62
C LEU A 256 23.34 -18.42 -7.61
N LEU A 257 24.60 -18.51 -7.16
CA LEU A 257 24.98 -19.42 -6.09
C LEU A 257 24.28 -19.06 -4.77
N ARG A 258 24.19 -17.77 -4.44
CA ARG A 258 23.48 -17.30 -3.25
C ARG A 258 22.00 -17.65 -3.29
N ILE A 259 21.33 -17.45 -4.43
CA ILE A 259 19.91 -17.85 -4.61
C ILE A 259 19.75 -19.35 -4.41
N SER A 260 20.67 -20.16 -4.96
CA SER A 260 20.63 -21.62 -4.79
C SER A 260 20.82 -22.03 -3.33
N GLU A 261 21.76 -21.40 -2.62
CA GLU A 261 22.01 -21.63 -1.20
C GLU A 261 20.76 -21.34 -0.35
N VAL A 262 20.05 -20.23 -0.62
CA VAL A 262 18.80 -19.86 0.06
C VAL A 262 17.74 -20.96 -0.07
N PHE A 263 17.56 -21.55 -1.26
CA PHE A 263 16.63 -22.66 -1.43
C PHE A 263 17.06 -23.92 -0.67
N VAL A 264 18.35 -24.27 -0.70
CA VAL A 264 18.89 -25.42 0.04
C VAL A 264 18.68 -25.24 1.54
N ILE A 265 18.95 -24.05 2.08
CA ILE A 265 18.70 -23.74 3.49
C ILE A 265 17.21 -23.85 3.81
N LYS A 266 16.32 -23.36 2.94
CA LYS A 266 14.87 -23.44 3.17
C LYS A 266 14.39 -24.89 3.20
N PHE A 267 14.84 -25.73 2.27
CA PHE A 267 14.53 -27.16 2.28
C PHE A 267 15.06 -27.86 3.53
N LYS A 268 16.26 -27.50 3.98
CA LYS A 268 16.83 -28.01 5.24
C LYS A 268 15.96 -27.62 6.45
N THR A 269 15.49 -26.38 6.53
CA THR A 269 14.59 -25.93 7.60
C THR A 269 13.26 -26.68 7.56
N ILE A 270 12.67 -26.86 6.37
CA ILE A 270 11.43 -27.63 6.19
C ILE A 270 11.63 -29.07 6.65
N ALA A 271 12.69 -29.74 6.20
CA ALA A 271 12.97 -31.14 6.53
C ALA A 271 13.28 -31.36 8.02
N LYS A 272 14.01 -30.44 8.66
CA LYS A 272 14.45 -30.60 10.06
C LYS A 272 13.42 -30.10 11.08
N VAL A 273 12.70 -29.02 10.79
CA VAL A 273 11.83 -28.35 11.75
C VAL A 273 10.36 -28.63 11.44
N GLN A 274 9.93 -28.35 10.21
CA GLN A 274 8.51 -28.40 9.88
C GLN A 274 8.00 -29.84 9.69
N LEU A 275 8.80 -30.71 9.06
CA LEU A 275 8.40 -32.09 8.76
C LEU A 275 8.17 -32.93 10.05
N PRO A 276 9.05 -32.92 11.07
CA PRO A 276 8.78 -33.64 12.33
C PRO A 276 7.57 -33.07 13.09
N LEU A 277 7.39 -31.74 13.08
CA LEU A 277 6.23 -31.10 13.70
C LEU A 277 4.93 -31.52 13.01
N LEU A 278 4.90 -31.54 11.68
CA LEU A 278 3.74 -32.01 10.93
C LEU A 278 3.47 -33.50 11.16
N LEU A 279 4.51 -34.35 11.15
CA LEU A 279 4.38 -35.78 11.42
C LEU A 279 3.87 -36.06 12.84
N SER A 280 4.29 -35.26 13.83
CA SER A 280 3.76 -35.35 15.20
C SER A 280 2.29 -34.93 15.31
N LYS A 281 1.87 -33.92 14.54
CA LYS A 281 0.45 -33.49 14.45
C LYS A 281 -0.41 -34.44 13.61
N CYS A 282 0.17 -35.15 12.65
CA CYS A 282 -0.50 -36.12 11.81
C CYS A 282 -0.59 -37.53 12.42
N LYS A 283 0.07 -37.81 13.56
CA LYS A 283 -0.23 -39.02 14.33
C LYS A 283 -1.63 -38.88 14.91
N PRO A 284 -2.62 -39.67 14.45
CA PRO A 284 -3.95 -39.63 15.05
C PRO A 284 -3.83 -40.05 16.51
N THR A 285 -4.52 -39.32 17.38
CA THR A 285 -4.92 -39.78 18.70
C THR A 285 -5.75 -41.06 18.53
N ASN A 286 -5.08 -42.22 18.47
CA ASN A 286 -5.72 -43.53 18.56
C ASN A 286 -6.06 -43.84 20.03
N ASP A 287 -6.86 -42.99 20.66
CA ASP A 287 -7.57 -43.34 21.89
C ASP A 287 -9.07 -43.47 21.57
N PRO A 288 -9.64 -44.69 21.55
CA PRO A 288 -11.05 -44.92 21.26
C PRO A 288 -12.02 -44.40 22.35
N ALA A 289 -11.56 -43.66 23.37
CA ALA A 289 -12.37 -43.24 24.51
C ALA A 289 -12.96 -41.81 24.43
N LYS A 290 -12.62 -40.98 23.42
CA LYS A 290 -13.12 -39.59 23.32
C LYS A 290 -14.14 -39.33 22.21
N MET A 291 -14.71 -40.39 21.61
CA MET A 291 -15.77 -40.26 20.59
C MET A 291 -17.20 -40.31 21.15
N ALA A 292 -17.39 -40.49 22.46
CA ALA A 292 -18.72 -40.65 23.06
C ALA A 292 -19.33 -39.38 23.68
N GLU A 293 -18.57 -38.31 23.94
CA GLU A 293 -19.10 -37.14 24.70
C GLU A 293 -19.40 -35.87 23.89
N THR A 294 -19.01 -35.76 22.61
CA THR A 294 -19.30 -34.55 21.79
C THR A 294 -20.46 -34.72 20.80
N LYS A 295 -21.40 -35.64 21.08
CA LYS A 295 -22.68 -35.73 20.34
C LYS A 295 -23.89 -35.20 21.11
N ALA A 296 -23.71 -34.62 22.30
CA ALA A 296 -24.82 -34.19 23.16
C ALA A 296 -24.98 -32.66 23.35
N ALA A 297 -24.13 -31.81 22.76
CA ALA A 297 -24.23 -30.36 23.03
C ALA A 297 -23.81 -29.48 21.85
N THR A 298 -24.69 -29.31 20.85
CA THR A 298 -24.90 -28.05 20.09
C THR A 298 -26.10 -28.19 19.14
N PRO A 299 -27.07 -27.25 19.11
CA PRO A 299 -28.18 -27.27 18.15
C PRO A 299 -27.70 -26.91 16.73
N PRO A 300 -28.42 -27.32 15.66
CA PRO A 300 -27.97 -27.11 14.27
C PRO A 300 -27.94 -25.62 13.89
N PRO A 301 -26.99 -25.17 13.04
CA PRO A 301 -26.88 -23.79 12.61
C PRO A 301 -27.99 -23.42 11.62
N SER A 302 -28.49 -22.19 11.75
CA SER A 302 -29.45 -21.55 10.84
C SER A 302 -28.80 -21.21 9.49
N ASN A 303 -29.60 -21.29 8.41
CA ASN A 303 -29.24 -21.00 7.02
C ASN A 303 -28.55 -19.63 6.78
N ALA A 304 -28.57 -18.73 7.77
CA ALA A 304 -27.87 -17.44 7.71
C ALA A 304 -26.33 -17.55 7.75
N GLN A 305 -25.76 -18.62 8.34
CA GLN A 305 -24.30 -18.80 8.42
C GLN A 305 -23.68 -19.43 7.17
N LEU A 306 -24.45 -20.23 6.41
CA LEU A 306 -24.03 -20.78 5.12
C LEU A 306 -23.91 -19.69 4.03
N ALA A 307 -24.75 -18.65 4.09
CA ALA A 307 -24.70 -17.53 3.15
C ALA A 307 -23.44 -16.67 3.31
N GLN A 308 -22.87 -16.58 4.52
CA GLN A 308 -21.64 -15.80 4.77
C GLN A 308 -20.36 -16.54 4.34
N GLN A 309 -20.38 -17.87 4.24
CA GLN A 309 -19.22 -18.65 3.77
C GLN A 309 -19.15 -18.80 2.24
N LEU A 310 -20.26 -18.63 1.51
CA LEU A 310 -20.30 -18.69 0.05
C LEU A 310 -19.86 -17.39 -0.65
N ILE A 311 -19.76 -16.27 0.08
CA ILE A 311 -19.28 -14.99 -0.46
C ILE A 311 -17.73 -14.90 -0.43
N ALA A 312 -17.04 -15.82 0.27
CA ALA A 312 -15.59 -15.76 0.47
C ALA A 312 -14.74 -16.67 -0.44
N SER A 313 -15.35 -17.46 -1.34
CA SER A 313 -14.61 -18.34 -2.27
C SER A 313 -15.07 -18.12 -3.71
N GLY A 314 -14.37 -17.23 -4.41
CA GLY A 314 -14.52 -17.01 -5.84
C GLY A 314 -13.80 -18.06 -6.68
N ASP A 315 -14.26 -19.31 -6.62
CA ASP A 315 -13.88 -20.34 -7.60
C ASP A 315 -15.12 -21.12 -8.06
N GLY A 316 -15.43 -20.98 -9.35
CA GLY A 316 -16.58 -21.60 -10.00
C GLY A 316 -16.35 -23.09 -10.25
N LYS A 317 -17.00 -23.94 -9.45
CA LYS A 317 -17.58 -25.22 -9.89
C LYS A 317 -18.51 -25.78 -8.79
N LEU A 318 -19.77 -25.98 -9.13
CA LEU A 318 -20.75 -26.67 -8.28
C LEU A 318 -20.69 -28.18 -8.57
N PRO A 319 -20.73 -29.08 -7.56
CA PRO A 319 -21.04 -30.49 -7.77
C PRO A 319 -22.53 -30.68 -8.05
N ASP A 320 -22.83 -31.61 -8.96
CA ASP A 320 -24.18 -31.95 -9.42
C ASP A 320 -25.11 -32.40 -8.29
N SER A 321 -26.15 -31.62 -8.03
CA SER A 321 -27.54 -32.08 -7.83
C SER A 321 -28.32 -31.03 -7.02
N ILE A 322 -29.41 -30.55 -7.62
CA ILE A 322 -30.69 -30.07 -7.04
C ILE A 322 -31.25 -28.99 -7.98
N LYS A 323 -32.28 -29.39 -8.72
CA LYS A 323 -33.07 -28.58 -9.65
C LYS A 323 -34.08 -27.76 -8.84
N ASP A 324 -34.06 -26.44 -8.97
CA ASP A 324 -35.23 -25.62 -8.69
C ASP A 324 -35.34 -24.49 -9.71
N GLU A 325 -36.43 -24.55 -10.49
CA GLU A 325 -36.66 -23.93 -11.79
C GLU A 325 -37.07 -22.44 -11.73
N LYS A 326 -36.90 -21.79 -10.57
CA LYS A 326 -37.25 -20.36 -10.37
C LYS A 326 -36.06 -19.40 -10.35
N LEU A 327 -34.83 -19.90 -10.43
CA LEU A 327 -33.60 -19.07 -10.50
C LEU A 327 -33.07 -18.89 -11.94
N HIS A 328 -33.58 -19.66 -12.91
CA HIS A 328 -33.14 -19.59 -14.30
C HIS A 328 -33.70 -18.38 -15.05
N LEU A 329 -34.78 -17.75 -14.57
CA LEU A 329 -35.39 -16.58 -15.22
C LEU A 329 -34.75 -15.24 -14.81
N LEU A 330 -33.92 -15.23 -13.76
CA LEU A 330 -33.14 -14.06 -13.35
C LEU A 330 -31.74 -14.03 -13.98
N TYR A 331 -31.30 -15.14 -14.59
CA TYR A 331 -29.97 -15.27 -15.19
C TYR A 331 -29.97 -15.09 -16.71
N THR A 332 -31.11 -15.29 -17.39
CA THR A 332 -31.23 -15.16 -18.85
C THR A 332 -31.58 -13.75 -19.35
N THR A 333 -31.62 -12.74 -18.48
CA THR A 333 -31.77 -11.32 -18.89
C THR A 333 -30.48 -10.52 -18.65
N SER A 334 -29.31 -11.10 -18.89
CA SER A 334 -28.03 -10.36 -18.88
C SER A 334 -27.02 -10.81 -19.93
N VAL A 335 -27.45 -11.55 -20.96
CA VAL A 335 -26.60 -11.88 -22.12
C VAL A 335 -27.32 -11.45 -23.40
N GLU A 336 -27.66 -10.17 -23.49
CA GLU A 336 -27.83 -9.46 -24.76
C GLU A 336 -27.96 -7.96 -24.49
N THR A 337 -26.82 -7.28 -24.42
CA THR A 337 -26.63 -5.88 -24.85
C THR A 337 -25.15 -5.56 -24.69
N LYS A 338 -24.38 -6.10 -25.62
CA LYS A 338 -23.04 -5.64 -25.92
C LYS A 338 -23.20 -4.41 -26.81
N ASP A 339 -23.40 -3.24 -26.21
CA ASP A 339 -22.92 -1.96 -26.76
C ASP A 339 -23.22 -0.79 -25.80
N LYS A 340 -22.19 0.01 -25.54
CA LYS A 340 -22.18 1.33 -24.85
C LYS A 340 -22.53 1.36 -23.36
N GLU A 341 -21.51 1.33 -22.50
CA GLU A 341 -21.11 2.45 -21.61
C GLU A 341 -20.17 1.96 -20.50
N GLU A 342 -19.09 2.74 -20.34
CA GLU A 342 -17.98 2.56 -19.43
C GLU A 342 -18.42 2.81 -17.97
N LYS A 343 -18.84 1.76 -17.25
CA LYS A 343 -19.02 1.80 -15.79
C LYS A 343 -17.71 1.42 -15.10
N VAL A 344 -16.96 2.44 -14.68
CA VAL A 344 -15.78 2.30 -13.82
C VAL A 344 -16.20 1.75 -12.46
N VAL A 345 -15.61 0.61 -12.09
CA VAL A 345 -15.78 -0.07 -10.79
C VAL A 345 -15.20 0.82 -9.67
N LEU A 346 -16.06 1.64 -9.05
CA LEU A 346 -15.70 2.56 -7.97
C LEU A 346 -15.86 1.97 -6.55
N SER A 347 -16.51 0.81 -6.43
CA SER A 347 -16.95 0.23 -5.15
C SER A 347 -15.83 -0.11 -4.14
N PRO A 348 -14.64 -0.62 -4.54
CA PRO A 348 -13.57 -0.92 -3.58
C PRO A 348 -12.89 0.33 -3.01
N PHE A 349 -12.97 1.47 -3.72
CA PHE A 349 -12.22 2.69 -3.39
C PHE A 349 -12.92 3.57 -2.36
N LEU A 350 -14.25 3.53 -2.29
CA LEU A 350 -14.99 4.22 -1.23
C LEU A 350 -14.60 3.67 0.15
N PHE A 351 -14.25 2.39 0.21
CA PHE A 351 -13.79 1.74 1.44
C PHE A 351 -12.43 2.24 1.92
N LEU A 352 -11.58 2.74 1.02
CA LEU A 352 -10.23 3.25 1.32
C LEU A 352 -10.23 4.69 1.83
N PHE A 353 -11.34 5.41 1.66
CA PHE A 353 -11.54 6.76 2.16
C PHE A 353 -12.32 6.81 3.47
N PHE A 354 -13.02 5.72 3.84
CA PHE A 354 -13.88 5.63 5.03
C PHE A 354 -13.27 4.87 6.21
N PHE A 355 -12.13 4.20 6.02
CA PHE A 355 -11.35 3.50 7.05
C PHE A 355 -9.89 3.92 6.98
#